data_AF-A0A814ISA9-F1
#
_entry.id   AF-A0A814ISA9-F1
#
_cell.length_a   1.000
_cell.length_b   1.000
_cell.length_c   1.000
_cell.angle_alpha   90.00
_cell.angle_beta   90.00
_cell.angle_gamma   90.00
#
_symmetry.space_group_name_H-M   'P 1'
#
loop_
_entity.id
_entity.type
_entity.pdbx_description
1 polymer ?
#
loop_
_entity_poly.entity_id
_entity_poly.type
_entity_poly.pdbx_seq_one_letter_code
_entity_poly.pdbx_strand_id
1 'polypeptide(L)'
;MIPSYEHMNDLQVCEAILQETLRLYPPVPWFVRKCIREHTIGSDGHHQVRIPVGTTIAIMTYMLHRRADFWPRPLEFDYMRWMRNPMTGLKPKLTHPFCYLPFAAGSRNCIGQNFALLEAKVMLAMFVQRLVVPTLKLAIGWRHVDECPVNPRIPHYMVVAGRSDTSNSENTPTGSLWFSRIYPVSQILTHL
;
A
#
# COMPACT_ATOMS: atom_id res chain seq x y z
N MET A 1 -17.25 11.66 12.10
CA MET A 1 -16.66 11.46 13.44
C MET A 1 -15.26 10.89 13.23
N ILE A 2 -14.20 11.49 13.81
CA ILE A 2 -12.83 10.95 13.70
C ILE A 2 -12.77 9.64 14.48
N PRO A 3 -12.31 8.53 13.88
CA PRO A 3 -12.28 7.25 14.60
C PRO A 3 -11.24 7.28 15.72
N SER A 4 -11.61 6.78 16.90
CA SER A 4 -10.72 6.64 18.05
C SER A 4 -9.68 5.55 17.80
N TYR A 5 -8.65 5.50 18.65
CA TYR A 5 -7.62 4.46 18.59
C TYR A 5 -8.22 3.05 18.73
N GLU A 6 -9.24 2.88 19.57
CA GLU A 6 -9.91 1.58 19.76
C GLU A 6 -10.57 1.08 18.48
N HIS A 7 -11.24 1.97 17.73
CA HIS A 7 -11.84 1.64 16.44
C HIS A 7 -10.81 1.21 15.39
N MET A 8 -9.51 1.54 15.56
CA MET A 8 -8.49 1.14 14.60
C MET A 8 -8.34 -0.36 14.50
N ASN A 9 -8.59 -1.12 15.58
CA ASN A 9 -8.48 -2.57 15.55
C ASN A 9 -9.56 -3.23 14.67
N ASP A 10 -10.71 -2.57 14.51
CA ASP A 10 -11.86 -3.11 13.77
C ASP A 10 -11.77 -2.86 12.27
N LEU A 11 -10.95 -1.90 11.83
CA LEU A 11 -10.78 -1.52 10.43
C LEU A 11 -9.87 -2.49 9.66
N GLN A 12 -10.19 -3.78 9.70
CA GLN A 12 -9.40 -4.86 9.09
C GLN A 12 -9.27 -4.72 7.58
N VAL A 13 -10.33 -4.25 6.90
CA VAL A 13 -10.31 -4.01 5.45
C VAL A 13 -9.34 -2.89 5.09
N CYS A 14 -9.31 -1.80 5.87
CA CYS A 14 -8.35 -0.70 5.63
C CYS A 14 -6.91 -1.20 5.80
N GLU A 15 -6.65 -2.03 6.82
CA GLU A 15 -5.34 -2.63 7.03
C GLU A 15 -4.94 -3.57 5.89
N ALA A 16 -5.86 -4.41 5.42
CA ALA A 16 -5.63 -5.31 4.30
C ALA A 16 -5.33 -4.55 2.99
N ILE A 17 -6.04 -3.45 2.73
CA ILE A 17 -5.80 -2.56 1.59
C ILE A 17 -4.40 -1.94 1.68
N LEU A 18 -4.01 -1.46 2.87
CA LEU A 18 -2.67 -0.88 3.09
C LEU A 18 -1.56 -1.92 2.90
N GLN A 19 -1.75 -3.14 3.41
CA GLN A 19 -0.77 -4.21 3.24
C GLN A 19 -0.60 -4.59 1.76
N GLU A 20 -1.68 -4.71 1.02
CA GLU A 20 -1.61 -5.01 -0.42
C GLU A 20 -1.02 -3.84 -1.22
N THR A 21 -1.34 -2.60 -0.83
CA THR A 21 -0.75 -1.40 -1.43
C THR A 21 0.76 -1.38 -1.22
N LEU A 22 1.25 -1.68 -0.02
CA LEU A 22 2.69 -1.71 0.28
C LEU A 22 3.41 -2.90 -0.38
N ARG A 23 2.71 -4.00 -0.65
CA ARG A 23 3.23 -5.14 -1.42
C ARG A 23 3.49 -4.74 -2.88
N LEU A 24 2.49 -4.13 -3.52
CA LEU A 24 2.64 -3.69 -4.91
C LEU A 24 3.52 -2.44 -4.99
N TYR A 25 3.41 -1.51 -4.06
CA TYR A 25 4.03 -0.19 -4.15
C TYR A 25 4.83 0.13 -2.88
N PRO A 26 5.92 -0.61 -2.62
CA PRO A 26 6.80 -0.29 -1.50
C PRO A 26 7.44 1.09 -1.71
N PRO A 27 7.34 2.01 -0.73
CA PRO A 27 7.96 3.35 -0.85
C PRO A 27 9.48 3.28 -1.05
N VAL A 28 10.12 2.30 -0.43
CA VAL A 28 11.54 1.96 -0.63
C VAL A 28 11.60 0.61 -1.36
N PRO A 29 11.82 0.61 -2.67
CA PRO A 29 11.71 -0.62 -3.47
C PRO A 29 12.95 -1.51 -3.47
N TRP A 30 14.08 -1.01 -2.97
CA TRP A 30 15.24 -1.81 -2.64
C TRP A 30 16.04 -1.16 -1.52
N PHE A 31 16.80 -1.98 -0.81
CA PHE A 31 17.79 -1.50 0.14
C PHE A 31 19.06 -2.33 0.06
N VAL A 32 20.19 -1.72 0.43
CA VAL A 32 21.51 -2.32 0.29
C VAL A 32 22.13 -2.65 1.65
N ARG A 33 23.00 -3.66 1.66
CA ARG A 33 23.88 -4.01 2.78
C ARG A 33 25.28 -4.22 2.24
N LYS A 34 26.29 -3.83 3.01
CA LYS A 34 27.70 -4.12 2.71
C LYS A 34 28.16 -5.28 3.57
N CYS A 35 28.74 -6.29 2.93
CA CYS A 35 29.36 -7.42 3.61
C CYS A 35 30.62 -6.93 4.33
N ILE A 36 30.62 -6.89 5.66
CA ILE A 36 31.76 -6.40 6.46
C ILE A 36 32.69 -7.52 6.94
N ARG A 37 32.26 -8.78 6.81
CA ARG A 37 32.99 -9.98 7.20
C ARG A 37 32.57 -11.08 6.24
N GLU A 38 33.49 -11.97 5.91
CA GLU A 38 33.21 -13.08 5.02
C GLU A 38 32.00 -13.88 5.50
N HIS A 39 31.07 -14.15 4.59
CA HIS A 39 29.81 -14.80 4.91
C HIS A 39 29.39 -15.76 3.80
N THR A 40 28.64 -16.80 4.15
CA THR A 40 28.08 -17.74 3.17
C THR A 40 26.57 -17.75 3.35
N ILE A 41 25.83 -17.58 2.25
CA ILE A 41 24.36 -17.66 2.24
C ILE A 41 23.92 -18.92 1.49
N GLY A 42 22.74 -19.45 1.83
CA GLY A 42 22.21 -20.72 1.31
C GLY A 42 21.94 -21.69 2.45
N SER A 43 20.69 -22.08 2.64
CA SER A 43 20.23 -22.84 3.82
C SER A 43 19.99 -24.33 3.56
N ASP A 44 20.10 -24.78 2.30
CA ASP A 44 19.71 -26.13 1.88
C ASP A 44 20.89 -27.08 1.60
N GLY A 45 22.14 -26.61 1.78
CA GLY A 45 23.34 -27.41 1.53
C GLY A 45 23.64 -27.68 0.04
N HIS A 46 22.75 -27.31 -0.88
CA HIS A 46 22.92 -27.53 -2.31
C HIS A 46 23.40 -26.28 -3.05
N HIS A 47 23.04 -25.08 -2.56
CA HIS A 47 23.41 -23.82 -3.19
C HIS A 47 24.01 -22.85 -2.16
N GLN A 48 25.26 -23.11 -1.75
CA GLN A 48 26.01 -22.18 -0.92
C GLN A 48 26.72 -21.14 -1.78
N VAL A 49 26.49 -19.88 -1.48
CA VAL A 49 27.14 -18.74 -2.15
C VAL A 49 28.00 -18.01 -1.13
N ARG A 50 29.33 -18.06 -1.35
CA ARG A 50 30.29 -17.28 -0.58
C ARG A 50 30.20 -15.81 -0.98
N ILE A 51 30.11 -14.94 0.01
CA ILE A 51 30.04 -13.48 -0.11
C ILE A 51 31.33 -12.89 0.46
N PRO A 52 32.25 -12.43 -0.41
CA PRO A 52 33.47 -11.77 0.02
C PRO A 52 33.20 -10.49 0.81
N VAL A 53 34.15 -10.12 1.67
CA VAL A 53 34.17 -8.81 2.33
C VAL A 53 34.16 -7.70 1.29
N GLY A 54 33.40 -6.65 1.54
CA GLY A 54 33.25 -5.50 0.65
C GLY A 54 32.10 -5.63 -0.36
N THR A 55 31.54 -6.83 -0.53
CA THR A 55 30.41 -7.05 -1.45
C THR A 55 29.18 -6.26 -1.05
N THR A 56 28.57 -5.55 -1.99
CA THR A 56 27.27 -4.88 -1.80
C THR A 56 26.15 -5.84 -2.19
N ILE A 57 25.29 -6.16 -1.22
CA ILE A 57 24.11 -6.99 -1.40
C ILE A 57 22.90 -6.06 -1.51
N ALA A 58 22.19 -6.12 -2.64
CA ALA A 58 20.99 -5.34 -2.86
C ALA A 58 19.75 -6.24 -2.75
N ILE A 59 18.82 -5.88 -1.88
CA ILE A 59 17.57 -6.62 -1.64
C ILE A 59 16.45 -5.88 -2.34
N MET A 60 15.95 -6.47 -3.42
CA MET A 60 14.92 -5.91 -4.30
C MET A 60 13.53 -6.26 -3.78
N THR A 61 13.00 -5.49 -2.81
CA THR A 61 11.67 -5.74 -2.23
C THR A 61 10.56 -5.65 -3.27
N TYR A 62 10.66 -4.69 -4.20
CA TYR A 62 9.69 -4.54 -5.29
C TYR A 62 9.53 -5.81 -6.13
N MET A 63 10.65 -6.47 -6.45
CA MET A 63 10.67 -7.73 -7.21
C MET A 63 10.20 -8.89 -6.32
N LEU A 64 10.71 -8.97 -5.09
CA LEU A 64 10.35 -10.01 -4.11
C LEU A 64 8.84 -10.09 -3.88
N HIS A 65 8.18 -8.94 -3.75
CA HIS A 65 6.74 -8.84 -3.52
C HIS A 65 5.89 -9.21 -4.74
N ARG A 66 6.52 -9.38 -5.91
CA ARG A 66 5.89 -9.77 -7.18
C ARG A 66 6.29 -11.16 -7.67
N ARG A 67 7.08 -11.92 -6.90
CA ARG A 67 7.45 -13.26 -7.33
C ARG A 67 6.24 -14.20 -7.21
N ALA A 68 5.92 -14.88 -8.31
CA ALA A 68 4.75 -15.76 -8.40
C ALA A 68 4.86 -17.02 -7.53
N ASP A 69 6.06 -17.41 -7.10
CA ASP A 69 6.31 -18.51 -6.16
C ASP A 69 5.79 -18.19 -4.75
N PHE A 70 5.75 -16.93 -4.36
CA PHE A 70 5.18 -16.48 -3.09
C PHE A 70 3.78 -15.87 -3.22
N TRP A 71 3.47 -15.27 -4.37
CA TRP A 71 2.26 -14.48 -4.57
C TRP A 71 1.49 -14.95 -5.82
N PRO A 72 0.43 -15.75 -5.68
CA PRO A 72 -0.42 -16.15 -6.82
C PRO A 72 -1.05 -14.91 -7.45
N ARG A 73 -1.06 -14.74 -8.78
CA ARG A 73 -1.50 -13.50 -9.46
C ARG A 73 -0.80 -12.24 -8.88
N PRO A 74 0.54 -12.17 -8.95
CA PRO A 74 1.34 -11.23 -8.17
C PRO A 74 1.17 -9.75 -8.56
N LEU A 75 0.67 -9.47 -9.76
CA LEU A 75 0.48 -8.11 -10.26
C LEU A 75 -0.93 -7.58 -10.00
N GLU A 76 -1.86 -8.43 -9.57
CA GLU A 76 -3.22 -8.02 -9.23
C GLU A 76 -3.25 -7.43 -7.82
N PHE A 77 -3.98 -6.33 -7.67
CA PHE A 77 -4.34 -5.80 -6.36
C PHE A 77 -5.46 -6.66 -5.77
N ASP A 78 -5.14 -7.45 -4.75
CA ASP A 78 -6.10 -8.31 -4.05
C ASP A 78 -5.89 -8.22 -2.54
N TYR A 79 -6.65 -7.32 -1.89
CA TYR A 79 -6.57 -7.12 -0.45
C TYR A 79 -7.09 -8.33 0.34
N MET A 80 -7.88 -9.21 -0.27
CA MET A 80 -8.45 -10.38 0.42
C MET A 80 -7.36 -11.38 0.83
N ARG A 81 -6.15 -11.30 0.23
CA ARG A 81 -4.95 -12.03 0.65
C ARG A 81 -4.54 -11.82 2.09
N TRP A 82 -4.97 -10.72 2.70
CA TRP A 82 -4.61 -10.32 4.06
C TRP A 82 -5.77 -10.50 5.05
N MET A 83 -6.97 -10.76 4.53
CA MET A 83 -8.17 -10.92 5.34
C MET A 83 -8.18 -12.29 6.02
N ARG A 84 -8.74 -12.33 7.24
CA ARG A 84 -8.95 -13.60 7.94
C ARG A 84 -9.90 -14.49 7.15
N ASN A 85 -9.64 -15.79 7.18
CA ASN A 85 -10.56 -16.76 6.61
C ASN A 85 -11.90 -16.71 7.37
N PRO A 86 -13.05 -16.51 6.71
CA PRO A 86 -14.35 -16.38 7.39
C PRO A 86 -14.78 -17.63 8.16
N MET A 87 -14.33 -18.82 7.75
CA MET A 87 -14.69 -20.09 8.40
C MET A 87 -13.77 -20.43 9.58
N THR A 88 -12.47 -20.16 9.46
CA THR A 88 -11.49 -20.55 10.49
C THR A 88 -11.02 -19.41 11.38
N GLY A 89 -11.29 -18.15 11.01
CA GLY A 89 -10.84 -16.95 11.72
C GLY A 89 -9.33 -16.70 11.66
N LEU A 90 -8.56 -17.59 11.01
CA LEU A 90 -7.10 -17.50 10.95
C LEU A 90 -6.64 -16.46 9.94
N LYS A 91 -5.55 -15.77 10.27
CA LYS A 91 -4.88 -14.89 9.31
C LYS A 91 -4.21 -15.74 8.21
N PRO A 92 -4.14 -15.24 6.97
CA PRO A 92 -3.41 -15.89 5.90
C PRO A 92 -1.96 -16.10 6.30
N LYS A 93 -1.45 -17.33 6.14
CA LYS A 93 -0.05 -17.64 6.42
C LYS A 93 0.76 -17.33 5.19
N LEU A 94 1.78 -16.48 5.34
CA LEU A 94 2.76 -16.24 4.29
C LEU A 94 3.57 -17.51 4.04
N THR A 95 3.82 -17.83 2.77
CA THR A 95 4.61 -19.00 2.35
C THR A 95 6.03 -18.97 2.91
N HIS A 96 6.61 -17.78 3.08
CA HIS A 96 7.93 -17.58 3.66
C HIS A 96 7.96 -16.36 4.58
N PRO A 97 8.62 -16.40 5.76
CA PRO A 97 8.63 -15.28 6.71
C PRO A 97 9.18 -13.96 6.14
N PHE A 98 10.03 -14.03 5.13
CA PHE A 98 10.66 -12.89 4.49
C PHE A 98 10.13 -12.61 3.06
N CYS A 99 8.99 -13.16 2.63
CA CYS A 99 8.43 -12.83 1.30
C CYS A 99 7.70 -11.47 1.25
N TYR A 100 7.48 -10.85 2.41
CA TYR A 100 6.88 -9.52 2.57
C TYR A 100 7.76 -8.66 3.49
N LEU A 101 8.28 -7.56 2.94
CA LEU A 101 9.33 -6.71 3.54
C LEU A 101 9.14 -5.21 3.24
N PRO A 102 7.93 -4.63 3.41
CA PRO A 102 7.69 -3.22 3.10
C PRO A 102 8.49 -2.25 4.00
N PHE A 103 8.90 -2.70 5.19
CA PHE A 103 9.61 -1.92 6.20
C PHE A 103 10.97 -2.53 6.56
N ALA A 104 11.53 -3.35 5.66
CA ALA A 104 12.68 -4.22 5.92
C ALA A 104 12.47 -5.15 7.14
N ALA A 105 13.53 -5.82 7.59
CA ALA A 105 13.50 -6.73 8.74
C ALA A 105 14.84 -6.72 9.51
N GLY A 106 14.83 -7.32 10.70
CA GLY A 106 15.99 -7.41 11.58
C GLY A 106 16.31 -6.11 12.32
N SER A 107 17.55 -5.95 12.77
CA SER A 107 18.00 -4.81 13.58
C SER A 107 17.94 -3.44 12.90
N ARG A 108 17.72 -3.42 11.58
CA ARG A 108 17.60 -2.21 10.76
C ARG A 108 16.23 -2.14 10.08
N ASN A 109 15.19 -2.69 10.71
CA ASN A 109 13.81 -2.47 10.29
C ASN A 109 13.37 -1.01 10.54
N CYS A 110 12.30 -0.59 9.88
CA CYS A 110 11.80 0.76 10.02
C CYS A 110 11.23 1.00 11.43
N ILE A 111 11.83 1.92 12.18
CA ILE A 111 11.32 2.33 13.50
C ILE A 111 9.95 3.03 13.40
N GLY A 112 9.66 3.66 12.26
CA GLY A 112 8.41 4.38 12.00
C GLY A 112 7.26 3.50 11.48
N GLN A 113 7.45 2.18 11.36
CA GLN A 113 6.44 1.29 10.76
C GLN A 113 5.06 1.41 11.42
N ASN A 114 5.00 1.36 12.75
CA ASN A 114 3.71 1.40 13.47
C ASN A 114 3.02 2.76 13.32
N PHE A 115 3.80 3.85 13.37
CA PHE A 115 3.28 5.20 13.18
C PHE A 115 2.73 5.39 11.77
N ALA A 116 3.51 5.04 10.74
CA ALA A 116 3.10 5.20 9.35
C ALA A 116 1.85 4.38 9.01
N LEU A 117 1.75 3.14 9.52
CA LEU A 117 0.56 2.30 9.30
C LEU A 117 -0.67 2.86 10.02
N LEU A 118 -0.52 3.36 11.26
CA LEU A 118 -1.62 3.99 11.99
C LEU A 118 -2.11 5.25 11.26
N GLU A 119 -1.19 6.13 10.88
CA GLU A 119 -1.48 7.38 10.18
C GLU A 119 -2.21 7.12 8.85
N ALA A 120 -1.66 6.21 8.02
CA ALA A 120 -2.28 5.82 6.76
C ALA A 120 -3.67 5.19 6.95
N LYS A 121 -3.85 4.39 8.01
CA LYS A 121 -5.14 3.75 8.33
C LYS A 121 -6.18 4.78 8.75
N VAL A 122 -5.82 5.75 9.57
CA VAL A 122 -6.70 6.88 9.95
C VAL A 122 -7.06 7.71 8.72
N MET A 123 -6.08 8.08 7.89
CA MET A 123 -6.31 8.84 6.66
C MET A 123 -7.26 8.11 5.72
N LEU A 124 -7.04 6.81 5.47
CA LEU A 124 -7.89 6.00 4.61
C LEU A 124 -9.32 5.89 5.16
N ALA A 125 -9.47 5.63 6.47
CA ALA A 125 -10.77 5.54 7.13
C ALA A 125 -11.57 6.86 7.02
N MET A 126 -10.89 7.98 7.28
CA MET A 126 -11.47 9.32 7.16
C MET A 126 -11.87 9.66 5.72
N PHE A 127 -11.02 9.29 4.76
CA PHE A 127 -11.27 9.46 3.34
C PHE A 127 -12.55 8.74 2.92
N VAL A 128 -12.68 7.44 3.21
CA VAL A 128 -13.87 6.65 2.81
C VAL A 128 -15.13 7.00 3.60
N GLN A 129 -14.99 7.54 4.83
CA GLN A 129 -16.13 7.97 5.63
C GLN A 129 -16.72 9.28 5.10
N ARG A 130 -15.87 10.23 4.68
CA ARG A 130 -16.30 11.59 4.33
C ARG A 130 -16.48 11.80 2.84
N LEU A 131 -15.71 11.08 2.02
CA LEU A 131 -15.63 11.30 0.59
C LEU A 131 -16.11 10.08 -0.18
N VAL A 132 -16.75 10.36 -1.31
CA VAL A 132 -17.04 9.38 -2.37
C VAL A 132 -16.21 9.77 -3.57
N VAL A 133 -15.71 8.78 -4.29
CA VAL A 133 -14.99 8.97 -5.56
C VAL A 133 -15.92 8.56 -6.70
N PRO A 134 -16.81 9.45 -7.18
CA PRO A 134 -17.75 9.13 -8.25
C PRO A 134 -17.05 8.86 -9.58
N THR A 135 -15.86 9.43 -9.80
CA THR A 135 -15.07 9.16 -10.99
C THR A 135 -13.58 9.32 -10.70
N LEU A 136 -12.82 8.28 -11.01
CA LEU A 136 -11.37 8.35 -11.13
C LEU A 136 -11.02 8.65 -12.60
N LYS A 137 -10.57 9.88 -12.89
CA LYS A 137 -10.10 10.25 -14.23
C LYS A 137 -8.58 10.12 -14.27
N LEU A 138 -8.12 8.97 -14.74
CA LEU A 138 -6.71 8.79 -15.07
C LEU A 138 -6.39 9.65 -16.31
N ALA A 139 -5.19 10.23 -16.36
CA ALA A 139 -4.76 10.98 -17.53
C ALA A 139 -4.83 10.11 -18.80
N ILE A 140 -5.21 10.70 -19.93
CA ILE A 140 -5.29 9.99 -21.21
C ILE A 140 -3.89 9.43 -21.55
N GLY A 141 -3.81 8.12 -21.78
CA GLY A 141 -2.52 7.42 -21.98
C GLY A 141 -1.84 6.95 -20.70
N TRP A 142 -2.50 7.05 -19.53
CA TRP A 142 -1.99 6.45 -18.31
C TRP A 142 -1.80 4.95 -18.50
N ARG A 143 -0.56 4.51 -18.35
CA ARG A 143 -0.21 3.12 -18.15
C ARG A 143 0.25 2.98 -16.70
N HIS A 144 -0.08 1.86 -16.08
CA HIS A 144 0.59 1.48 -14.86
C HIS A 144 2.09 1.44 -15.17
N VAL A 145 2.83 2.42 -14.66
CA VAL A 145 4.25 2.47 -14.88
C VAL A 145 4.85 1.53 -13.84
N ASP A 146 5.37 0.38 -14.27
CA ASP A 146 6.15 -0.54 -13.43
C ASP A 146 7.53 0.05 -13.11
N GLU A 147 7.60 1.36 -12.90
CA GLU A 147 8.78 2.09 -12.50
C GLU A 147 8.90 2.13 -10.98
N CYS A 148 10.16 2.17 -10.56
CA CYS A 148 10.59 1.81 -9.25
C CYS A 148 11.64 2.85 -8.81
N PRO A 149 11.36 3.73 -7.83
CA PRO A 149 10.11 3.85 -7.06
C PRO A 149 8.93 4.32 -7.91
N VAL A 150 7.71 4.01 -7.46
CA VAL A 150 6.46 4.40 -8.12
C VAL A 150 6.28 5.91 -7.92
N ASN A 151 6.91 6.68 -8.79
CA ASN A 151 6.69 8.11 -8.88
C ASN A 151 5.80 8.37 -10.10
N PRO A 152 4.53 8.76 -9.91
CA PRO A 152 3.67 9.11 -11.02
C PRO A 152 4.27 10.31 -11.78
N ARG A 153 4.91 10.04 -12.93
CA ARG A 153 5.48 11.08 -13.81
C ARG A 153 4.43 12.00 -14.44
N ILE A 154 3.18 11.57 -14.43
CA ILE A 154 2.03 12.26 -15.01
C ILE A 154 1.06 12.55 -13.85
N PRO A 155 0.49 13.77 -13.75
CA PRO A 155 -0.45 14.09 -12.69
C PRO A 155 -1.69 13.19 -12.72
N HIS A 156 -2.08 12.72 -11.54
CA HIS A 156 -3.33 11.98 -11.31
C HIS A 156 -4.37 12.92 -10.72
N TYR A 157 -5.58 12.86 -11.26
CA TYR A 157 -6.71 13.63 -10.77
C TYR A 157 -7.79 12.69 -10.25
N MET A 158 -8.29 13.00 -9.07
CA MET A 158 -9.42 12.30 -8.47
C MET A 158 -10.53 13.32 -8.24
N VAL A 159 -11.71 13.05 -8.78
CA VAL A 159 -12.89 13.84 -8.45
C VAL A 159 -13.50 13.23 -7.20
N VAL A 160 -13.59 14.03 -6.15
CA VAL A 160 -14.17 13.63 -4.87
C VAL A 160 -15.43 14.43 -4.59
N ALA A 161 -16.43 13.80 -3.99
CA ALA A 161 -17.65 14.44 -3.52
C ALA A 161 -17.86 14.14 -2.03
N GLY A 162 -18.50 15.06 -1.30
CA GLY A 162 -18.88 14.83 0.10
C GLY A 162 -19.96 13.75 0.19
N ARG A 163 -19.84 12.83 1.16
CA ARG A 163 -20.80 11.73 1.33
C ARG A 163 -22.15 12.17 1.91
N SER A 164 -22.25 13.38 2.47
CA SER A 164 -23.49 13.94 3.01
C SER A 164 -24.55 14.29 1.94
N ASP A 165 -24.20 14.30 0.65
CA ASP A 165 -25.09 14.77 -0.41
C ASP A 165 -25.87 13.64 -1.12
N THR A 166 -25.68 12.38 -0.71
CA THR A 166 -26.29 11.21 -1.39
C THR A 166 -27.56 10.66 -0.73
N SER A 167 -28.02 11.21 0.41
CA SER A 167 -29.29 10.79 1.04
C SER A 167 -30.52 11.56 0.55
N ASN A 168 -30.37 12.44 -0.44
CA ASN A 168 -31.46 13.25 -0.99
C ASN A 168 -31.71 12.95 -2.48
N SER A 169 -31.80 11.66 -2.84
CA SER A 169 -31.98 11.20 -4.22
C SER A 169 -33.41 11.33 -4.76
N GLU A 170 -34.25 12.22 -4.21
CA GLU A 170 -35.57 12.54 -4.79
C GLU A 170 -35.65 13.95 -5.39
N ASN A 171 -34.57 14.73 -5.40
CA ASN A 171 -34.51 15.95 -6.20
C ASN A 171 -33.23 15.94 -7.01
N THR A 172 -33.31 15.44 -8.24
CA THR A 172 -32.44 15.89 -9.33
C THR A 172 -32.96 17.25 -9.81
N PRO A 173 -32.31 18.39 -9.49
CA PRO A 173 -32.61 19.62 -10.20
C PRO A 173 -31.79 19.57 -11.48
N THR A 174 -32.49 19.37 -12.58
CA THR A 174 -32.04 19.79 -13.90
C THR A 174 -31.59 21.25 -13.81
N GLY A 175 -30.28 21.49 -13.99
CA GLY A 175 -29.72 22.83 -14.21
C GLY A 175 -29.49 23.67 -12.96
N SER A 176 -28.33 23.52 -12.33
CA SER A 176 -27.48 24.67 -11.99
C SER A 176 -26.05 24.21 -11.70
N LEU A 177 -25.11 24.90 -12.33
CA LEU A 177 -23.68 24.69 -12.30
C LEU A 177 -23.11 24.89 -10.89
N TRP A 178 -23.11 23.85 -10.06
CA TRP A 178 -22.19 23.76 -8.93
C TRP A 178 -20.96 23.02 -9.43
N PHE A 179 -19.98 23.81 -9.89
CA PHE A 179 -18.70 23.30 -10.36
C PHE A 179 -18.17 22.22 -9.43
N SER A 180 -17.97 21.04 -10.02
CA SER A 180 -17.03 20.02 -9.59
C SER A 180 -15.72 20.67 -9.18
N ARG A 181 -15.54 20.95 -7.89
CA ARG A 181 -14.24 21.40 -7.39
C ARG A 181 -13.28 20.23 -7.50
N ILE A 182 -12.42 20.29 -8.52
CA ILE A 182 -11.20 19.50 -8.60
C ILE A 182 -10.28 20.07 -7.52
N TYR A 183 -10.23 19.41 -6.37
CA TYR A 183 -9.29 19.80 -5.33
C TYR A 183 -7.90 19.23 -5.68
N PRO A 184 -6.87 20.06 -5.84
CA PRO A 184 -5.51 19.56 -5.80
C PRO A 184 -5.26 18.93 -4.42
N VAL A 185 -4.46 17.85 -4.36
CA VAL A 185 -4.20 17.09 -3.13
C VAL A 185 -3.72 18.00 -1.98
N SER A 186 -3.03 19.11 -2.30
CA SER A 186 -2.60 20.13 -1.34
C SER A 186 -3.75 20.86 -0.62
N GLN A 187 -4.92 21.01 -1.24
CA GLN A 187 -6.08 21.71 -0.65
C GLN A 187 -7.01 20.81 0.18
N ILE A 188 -6.83 19.48 0.09
CA ILE A 188 -7.61 18.53 0.91
C ILE A 188 -7.22 18.64 2.39
N LEU A 189 -5.97 19.00 2.69
CA LEU A 189 -5.45 19.10 4.06
C LEU A 189 -5.89 20.37 4.80
N THR A 190 -6.26 21.44 4.08
CA THR A 190 -6.72 22.71 4.68
C THR A 190 -8.20 22.71 5.12
N HIS A 191 -8.94 21.64 4.83
CA HIS A 191 -10.35 21.48 5.21
C HIS A 191 -10.59 20.34 6.21
N LEU A 192 -9.52 19.83 6.84
CA LEU A 192 -9.58 18.96 8.01
C LEU A 192 -9.47 19.78 9.30
#